data_AF-A0A7C1DWT3-F1
#
_entry.id   AF-A0A7C1DWT3-F1
#
_cell.length_a   1.000
_cell.length_b   1.000
_cell.length_c   1.000
_cell.angle_alpha   90.00
_cell.angle_beta   90.00
_cell.angle_gamma   90.00
#
_symmetry.space_group_name_H-M   'P 1'
#
loop_
_entity.id
_entity.type
_entity.pdbx_description
1 polymer ?
#
loop_
_entity_poly.entity_id
_entity_poly.type
_entity_poly.pdbx_seq_one_letter_code
_entity_poly.pdbx_strand_id
1 'polypeptide(L)'
;MIGGYVYWGTRVPALNGTYLFGDWVGTGGGLTLFAAVPSFEGGAQWTMAPLAVAENGTAQPGLYLLGFGQDIAGEMYVLTSDASGPAGGTGKIFAVSPAS
;
A
#
# COMPACT_ATOMS: atom_id res chain seq x y z
N MET A 1 -11.16 6.57 -2.78
CA MET A 1 -9.86 6.20 -3.39
C MET A 1 -8.76 7.09 -2.85
N ILE A 2 -7.70 6.49 -2.33
CA ILE A 2 -6.41 7.15 -2.09
C ILE A 2 -5.52 6.88 -3.32
N GLY A 3 -4.71 7.85 -3.74
CA GLY A 3 -3.79 7.68 -4.87
C GLY A 3 -2.74 6.59 -4.64
N GLY A 4 -1.64 6.66 -5.38
CA GLY A 4 -0.59 5.66 -5.31
C GLY A 4 0.73 6.14 -5.86
N TYR A 5 1.73 5.27 -5.82
CA TYR A 5 3.05 5.51 -6.41
C TYR A 5 3.54 4.25 -7.13
N VAL A 6 4.43 4.44 -8.10
CA VAL A 6 5.17 3.32 -8.69
C VAL A 6 6.33 2.97 -7.77
N TYR A 7 6.45 1.70 -7.41
CA TYR A 7 7.53 1.20 -6.57
C TYR A 7 8.82 1.09 -7.39
N TRP A 8 9.84 1.85 -6.99
CA TRP A 8 11.17 1.86 -7.62
C TRP A 8 12.26 1.31 -6.70
N GLY A 9 11.89 0.92 -5.47
CA GLY A 9 12.79 0.36 -4.49
C GLY A 9 13.37 -0.99 -4.95
N THR A 10 14.33 -1.44 -4.15
CA THR A 10 15.08 -2.68 -4.38
C THR A 10 14.83 -3.73 -3.31
N ARG A 11 14.23 -3.35 -2.17
CA ARG A 11 13.91 -4.27 -1.06
C ARG A 11 12.89 -5.33 -1.45
N VAL A 12 11.94 -5.00 -2.32
CA VAL A 12 10.92 -5.92 -2.85
C VAL A 12 11.01 -5.98 -4.37
N PRO A 13 11.96 -6.77 -4.93
CA PRO A 13 12.18 -6.80 -6.39
C PRO A 13 10.93 -7.13 -7.21
N ALA A 14 10.03 -7.95 -6.66
CA ALA A 14 8.76 -8.33 -7.30
C ALA A 14 7.80 -7.15 -7.52
N LEU A 15 7.98 -6.02 -6.83
CA LEU A 15 7.15 -4.83 -7.00
C LEU A 15 7.77 -3.77 -7.92
N ASN A 16 8.99 -3.98 -8.42
CA ASN A 16 9.66 -2.96 -9.24
C ASN A 16 8.83 -2.61 -10.49
N GLY A 17 8.54 -1.32 -10.69
CA GLY A 17 7.70 -0.82 -11.78
C GLY A 17 6.20 -1.05 -11.60
N THR A 18 5.76 -1.60 -10.46
CA THR A 18 4.34 -1.83 -10.14
C THR A 18 3.74 -0.58 -9.50
N TYR A 19 2.53 -0.21 -9.92
CA TYR A 19 1.78 0.88 -9.30
C TYR A 19 1.02 0.39 -8.07
N LEU A 20 1.37 0.90 -6.90
CA LEU A 20 0.74 0.55 -5.62
C LEU A 20 -0.26 1.65 -5.23
N PHE A 21 -1.51 1.27 -4.97
CA PHE A 21 -2.58 2.19 -4.58
C PHE A 21 -3.54 1.52 -3.60
N GLY A 22 -4.51 2.26 -3.07
CA GLY A 22 -5.47 1.70 -2.12
C GLY A 22 -6.67 2.61 -1.89
N ASP A 23 -7.50 2.23 -0.93
CA ASP A 23 -8.64 3.04 -0.54
C ASP A 23 -8.68 3.29 0.96
N TRP A 24 -9.35 4.37 1.34
CA TRP A 24 -9.66 4.69 2.73
C TRP A 24 -10.76 3.73 3.20
N VAL A 25 -10.38 2.63 3.84
CA VAL A 25 -11.35 1.69 4.43
C VAL A 25 -10.85 1.25 5.79
N GLY A 26 -11.70 1.40 6.81
CA GLY A 26 -11.42 0.97 8.18
C GLY A 26 -12.67 0.37 8.82
N THR A 27 -12.41 -0.40 9.89
CA THR A 27 -13.25 -1.40 10.60
C THR A 27 -14.15 -2.32 9.76
N GLY A 28 -13.93 -3.64 9.88
CA GLY A 28 -14.70 -4.70 9.19
C GLY A 28 -14.30 -4.96 7.72
N GLY A 29 -13.63 -4.01 7.08
CA GLY A 29 -13.11 -4.12 5.71
C GLY A 29 -11.59 -3.98 5.55
N GLY A 30 -10.85 -3.69 6.62
CA GLY A 30 -9.38 -3.65 6.63
C GLY A 30 -8.71 -2.64 5.67
N LEU A 31 -7.42 -2.42 5.88
CA LEU A 31 -6.61 -1.70 4.89
C LEU A 31 -6.59 -2.50 3.58
N THR A 32 -7.11 -1.91 2.51
CA THR A 32 -7.12 -2.55 1.18
C THR A 32 -6.11 -1.85 0.28
N LEU A 33 -5.06 -2.59 -0.09
CA LEU A 33 -4.03 -2.16 -1.03
C LEU A 33 -4.05 -3.04 -2.27
N PHE A 34 -3.62 -2.47 -3.39
CA PHE A 34 -3.54 -3.15 -4.68
C PHE A 34 -2.19 -2.86 -5.34
N ALA A 35 -1.66 -3.89 -6.01
CA ALA A 35 -0.57 -3.80 -6.95
C ALA A 35 -1.16 -3.90 -8.37
N ALA A 36 -0.94 -2.88 -9.20
CA ALA A 36 -1.26 -2.93 -10.62
C ALA A 36 0.01 -3.00 -11.45
N VAL A 37 0.14 -4.08 -12.21
CA VAL A 37 1.25 -4.30 -13.15
C VAL A 37 0.86 -3.71 -14.50
N PRO A 38 1.59 -2.68 -14.99
CA PRO A 38 1.31 -2.08 -16.27
C PRO A 38 1.55 -3.08 -17.40
N SER A 39 0.66 -3.08 -18.39
CA SER A 39 0.92 -3.72 -19.69
C SER A 39 1.23 -2.65 -20.72
N PHE A 40 2.30 -2.89 -21.48
CA PHE A 40 2.76 -1.99 -22.55
C PHE A 40 2.38 -2.51 -23.95
N GLU A 41 1.68 -3.64 -24.02
CA GLU A 41 1.11 -4.13 -25.27
C GLU A 41 -0.17 -3.36 -25.63
N GLY A 42 -0.33 -3.02 -26.90
CA GLY A 42 -1.45 -2.22 -27.38
C GLY A 42 -2.80 -2.87 -27.06
N GLY A 43 -3.61 -2.21 -26.23
CA GLY A 43 -4.96 -2.67 -25.85
C GLY A 43 -5.00 -3.68 -24.71
N ALA A 44 -3.85 -4.09 -24.17
CA ALA A 44 -3.80 -4.99 -23.02
C ALA A 44 -4.19 -4.28 -21.72
N GLN A 45 -4.96 -4.96 -20.88
CA GLN A 45 -5.36 -4.45 -19.57
C GLN A 45 -4.24 -4.62 -18.54
N TRP A 46 -4.20 -3.73 -17.55
CA TRP A 46 -3.31 -3.88 -16.40
C TRP A 46 -3.81 -5.03 -15.53
N THR A 47 -2.89 -5.84 -15.03
CA THR A 47 -3.23 -6.90 -14.08
C THR A 47 -3.16 -6.36 -12.66
N MET A 48 -4.19 -6.60 -11.86
CA MET A 48 -4.25 -6.12 -10.48
C MET A 48 -4.32 -7.29 -9.49
N ALA A 49 -3.61 -7.16 -8.37
CA ALA A 49 -3.65 -8.11 -7.27
C ALA A 49 -3.78 -7.36 -5.92
N PRO A 50 -4.55 -7.89 -4.95
CA PRO A 50 -4.58 -7.34 -3.61
C PRO A 50 -3.23 -7.53 -2.92
N LEU A 51 -2.83 -6.57 -2.10
CA LEU A 51 -1.67 -6.63 -1.22
C LEU A 51 -2.13 -6.73 0.23
N ALA A 52 -1.71 -7.79 0.90
CA ALA A 52 -1.94 -7.94 2.33
C ALA A 52 -0.98 -7.05 3.11
N VAL A 53 -1.49 -6.36 4.12
CA VAL A 53 -0.66 -5.64 5.10
C VAL A 53 -0.67 -6.41 6.40
N ALA A 54 0.52 -6.80 6.83
CA ALA A 54 0.75 -7.48 8.08
C ALA A 54 1.90 -6.83 8.83
N GLU A 55 1.77 -6.75 10.14
CA GLU A 55 2.86 -6.41 11.05
C GLU A 55 3.30 -7.71 11.72
N ASN A 56 4.56 -8.11 11.53
CA ASN A 56 5.11 -9.36 12.07
C ASN A 56 4.24 -10.59 11.77
N GLY A 57 3.75 -10.70 10.52
CA GLY A 57 2.87 -11.79 10.07
C GLY A 57 1.42 -11.71 10.58
N THR A 58 1.08 -10.70 11.40
CA THR A 58 -0.29 -10.50 11.89
C THR A 58 -1.01 -9.47 11.02
N ALA A 59 -2.13 -9.89 10.43
CA ALA A 59 -3.00 -9.00 9.66
C ALA A 59 -3.46 -7.81 10.52
N GLN A 60 -3.55 -6.64 9.92
CA GLN A 60 -3.92 -5.39 10.61
C GLN A 60 -5.33 -4.93 10.19
N PRO A 61 -6.40 -5.54 10.74
CA PRO A 61 -7.76 -5.11 10.43
C PRO A 61 -8.04 -3.73 11.03
N GLY A 62 -8.77 -2.90 10.30
CA GLY A 62 -9.31 -1.66 10.81
C GLY A 62 -8.45 -0.41 10.63
N LEU A 63 -7.25 -0.52 10.04
CA LEU A 63 -6.43 0.63 9.67
C LEU A 63 -7.03 1.41 8.51
N TYR A 64 -7.16 2.73 8.67
CA TYR A 64 -7.53 3.65 7.61
C TYR A 64 -6.28 4.09 6.84
N LEU A 65 -6.29 3.94 5.51
CA LEU A 65 -5.24 4.47 4.64
C LEU A 65 -5.31 6.00 4.59
N LEU A 66 -4.24 6.67 4.98
CA LEU A 66 -4.12 8.14 4.86
C LEU A 66 -3.33 8.54 3.61
N GLY A 67 -2.40 7.71 3.16
CA GLY A 67 -1.55 8.01 2.01
C GLY A 67 -0.35 7.09 1.91
N PHE A 68 0.56 7.46 1.02
CA PHE A 68 1.81 6.76 0.79
C PHE A 68 2.98 7.76 0.84
N GLY A 69 4.14 7.27 1.25
CA GLY A 69 5.41 7.98 1.17
C GLY A 69 6.44 7.16 0.39
N GLN A 70 7.43 7.84 -0.16
CA GLN A 70 8.59 7.23 -0.82
C GLN A 70 9.86 7.89 -0.30
N ASP A 71 10.88 7.09 0.03
CA ASP A 71 12.20 7.63 0.37
C ASP A 71 13.06 7.87 -0.88
N ILE A 72 14.27 8.41 -0.68
CA ILE A 72 15.21 8.70 -1.77
C ILE A 72 15.74 7.45 -2.49
N ALA A 73 15.60 6.27 -1.88
CA ALA A 73 16.00 5.00 -2.47
C ALA A 73 14.84 4.36 -3.27
N GLY A 74 13.67 5.00 -3.31
CA GLY A 74 12.49 4.50 -4.00
C GLY A 74 11.66 3.52 -3.18
N GLU A 75 12.03 3.27 -1.91
CA GLU A 75 11.29 2.40 -1.00
C GLU A 75 9.99 3.08 -0.57
N MET A 76 8.92 2.31 -0.49
CA MET A 76 7.58 2.83 -0.20
C MET A 76 7.13 2.56 1.24
N TYR A 77 6.32 3.48 1.72
CA TYR A 77 5.73 3.50 3.04
C TYR A 77 4.23 3.74 2.94
N VAL A 78 3.47 3.08 3.81
CA VAL A 78 2.02 3.23 3.93
C VAL A 78 1.71 4.01 5.20
N LEU A 79 1.02 5.13 5.07
CA LEU A 79 0.61 5.99 6.18
C LEU A 79 -0.82 5.63 6.55
N THR A 80 -1.06 5.31 7.82
CA THR A 80 -2.37 4.85 8.30
C THR A 80 -2.77 5.51 9.61
N SER A 81 -4.02 5.32 10.00
CA SER A 81 -4.57 5.70 11.30
C SER A 81 -5.52 4.63 11.82
N ASP A 82 -5.58 4.45 13.13
CA ASP A 82 -6.64 3.65 13.78
C ASP A 82 -7.98 4.42 13.85
N ALA A 83 -7.94 5.73 13.59
CA ALA A 83 -9.09 6.63 13.64
C ALA A 83 -9.51 7.09 12.23
N SER A 84 -10.82 7.15 12.00
CA SER A 84 -11.44 7.62 10.75
C SER A 84 -11.32 9.14 10.52
N GLY A 85 -11.10 9.92 11.59
CA GLY A 85 -11.07 11.37 11.55
C GLY A 85 -9.69 11.97 11.83
N PRO A 86 -9.50 13.28 11.60
CA PRO A 86 -8.21 13.99 11.76
C PRO A 86 -7.86 14.27 13.23
N ALA A 87 -8.43 13.52 14.17
CA ALA A 87 -8.27 13.71 15.60
C ALA A 87 -7.56 12.52 16.25
N GLY A 88 -6.80 12.78 17.31
CA GLY A 88 -6.00 11.79 18.01
C GLY A 88 -4.56 11.72 17.51
N GLY A 89 -3.81 10.73 18.00
CA GLY A 89 -2.39 10.51 17.74
C GLY A 89 -2.06 9.07 17.36
N THR A 90 -2.95 8.42 16.59
CA THR A 90 -2.88 6.99 16.23
C THR A 90 -2.26 6.76 14.85
N GLY A 91 -1.59 7.78 14.30
CA GLY A 91 -0.89 7.68 13.03
C GLY A 91 0.22 6.64 13.10
N LYS A 92 0.29 5.78 12.08
CA LYS A 92 1.32 4.76 11.92
C LYS A 92 1.91 4.83 10.51
N ILE A 93 3.18 4.45 10.40
CA ILE A 93 3.89 4.35 9.12
C ILE A 93 4.42 2.93 9.02
N PHE A 94 4.02 2.22 7.97
CA PHE A 94 4.48 0.86 7.67
C PHE A 94 5.42 0.89 6.46
N ALA A 95 6.59 0.26 6.57
CA ALA A 95 7.46 0.04 5.42
C ALA A 95 6.94 -1.15 4.60
N VAL A 96 6.97 -1.03 3.27
CA VAL A 96 6.67 -2.17 2.39
C VAL A 96 7.89 -3.10 2.37
N SER A 97 7.67 -4.38 2.65
CA SER A 97 8.72 -5.40 2.68
C SER A 97 8.22 -6.72 2.08
N PRO A 98 9.12 -7.67 1.76
CA PRO A 98 8.70 -9.01 1.36
C PRO A 98 7.88 -9.66 2.49
N ALA A 99 6.93 -10.52 2.12
CA ALA A 99 6.23 -11.36 3.08
C ALA A 99 7.25 -12.32 3.75
N SER A 100 7.12 -12.50 5.07
CA SER A 100 7.93 -13.45 5.86
C SER A 100 7.17 -14.75 6.08
#